data_AF-A0AAW9K9B0-F1
#
_entry.id   AF-A0AAW9K9B0-F1
#
_cell.length_a   1.000
_cell.length_b   1.000
_cell.length_c   1.000
_cell.angle_alpha   90.00
_cell.angle_beta   90.00
_cell.angle_gamma   90.00
#
_symmetry.space_group_name_H-M   'P 1'
#
loop_
_entity.id
_entity.type
_entity.pdbx_description
1 polymer ?
#
loop_
_entity_poly.entity_id
_entity_poly.type
_entity_poly.pdbx_seq_one_letter_code
_entity_poly.pdbx_strand_id
1 'polypeptide(L)'
;DSKNVYLGWIDESIRKLFVVYNMNGKLIGMACRIPNYSSNNAHICTLCNHVGEKNEVAFVSAICKTANSKEGNYKSIGFDICLDSAKCNERIVSVEKLEKILKDVNNIK
;
A
#
# COMPACT_ATOMS: atom_id res chain seq x y z
N ASP A 1 17.70 -11.65 12.06
CA ASP A 1 16.33 -11.90 11.56
C ASP A 1 15.78 -10.66 10.88
N SER A 2 15.33 -10.78 9.63
CA SER A 2 14.68 -9.69 8.91
C SER A 2 13.25 -9.56 9.42
N LYS A 3 12.85 -8.35 9.82
CA LYS A 3 11.49 -8.04 10.24
C LYS A 3 10.58 -8.12 9.02
N ASN A 4 9.57 -8.99 9.05
CA ASN A 4 8.59 -9.12 7.98
C ASN A 4 7.19 -8.78 8.51
N VAL A 5 6.78 -7.52 8.38
CA VAL A 5 5.48 -7.03 8.82
C VAL A 5 4.40 -7.37 7.80
N TYR A 6 4.69 -7.19 6.51
CA TYR A 6 3.80 -7.51 5.40
C TYR A 6 4.59 -8.02 4.19
N LEU A 7 3.95 -8.86 3.38
CA LEU A 7 4.48 -9.27 2.09
C LEU A 7 4.07 -8.25 1.03
N GLY A 8 5.03 -7.70 0.30
CA GLY A 8 4.75 -6.80 -0.82
C GLY A 8 5.65 -7.07 -2.01
N TRP A 9 5.09 -6.92 -3.22
CA TRP A 9 5.83 -7.05 -4.46
C TRP A 9 5.20 -6.20 -5.56
N ILE A 10 6.03 -5.75 -6.49
CA ILE A 10 5.60 -5.01 -7.67
C ILE A 10 5.57 -5.99 -8.85
N ASP A 11 4.44 -6.05 -9.53
CA ASP A 11 4.37 -6.63 -10.87
C ASP A 11 4.56 -5.49 -11.89
N GLU A 12 5.75 -5.44 -12.50
CA GLU A 12 6.13 -4.43 -13.47
C GLU A 12 5.29 -4.48 -14.75
N SER A 13 4.78 -5.65 -15.14
CA SER A 13 4.01 -5.83 -16.38
C SER A 13 2.67 -5.08 -16.34
N ILE A 14 2.07 -4.99 -15.15
CA ILE A 14 0.80 -4.31 -14.91
C ILE A 14 0.94 -3.06 -14.03
N ARG A 15 2.18 -2.73 -13.63
CA ARG A 15 2.56 -1.64 -12.72
C ARG A 15 1.68 -1.56 -11.49
N LYS A 16 1.56 -2.68 -10.78
CA LYS A 16 0.83 -2.77 -9.51
C LYS A 16 1.72 -3.24 -8.39
N LEU A 17 1.63 -2.55 -7.26
CA LEU A 17 2.13 -3.02 -5.98
C LEU A 17 1.04 -3.86 -5.32
N PHE A 18 1.36 -5.09 -4.97
CA PHE A 18 0.51 -5.94 -4.15
C PHE A 18 1.02 -5.92 -2.71
N VAL A 19 0.10 -5.86 -1.76
CA VAL A 19 0.38 -5.89 -0.33
C VAL A 19 -0.51 -6.96 0.31
N VAL A 20 0.08 -7.85 1.10
CA VAL A 20 -0.60 -8.90 1.87
C VAL A 20 -0.12 -8.85 3.31
N TYR A 21 -1.06 -8.86 4.24
CA TYR A 21 -0.84 -8.75 5.68
C TYR A 21 -1.69 -9.78 6.42
N ASN A 22 -1.12 -10.38 7.46
CA ASN A 22 -1.85 -11.29 8.35
C ASN A 22 -2.47 -10.49 9.49
N MET A 23 -3.77 -10.21 9.39
CA MET A 23 -4.54 -9.52 10.43
C MET A 23 -5.28 -10.56 11.26
N ASN A 24 -4.82 -10.81 12.48
CA ASN A 24 -5.44 -11.75 13.43
C ASN A 24 -5.67 -13.17 12.85
N GLY A 25 -4.67 -13.73 12.15
CA GLY A 25 -4.75 -15.05 11.54
C GLY A 25 -5.41 -15.09 10.16
N LYS A 26 -5.89 -13.94 9.65
CA LYS A 26 -6.53 -13.83 8.34
C LYS A 26 -5.66 -13.01 7.38
N LEU A 27 -5.37 -13.57 6.21
CA LEU A 27 -4.70 -12.84 5.13
C LEU A 27 -5.67 -11.82 4.52
N ILE A 28 -5.25 -10.56 4.54
CA ILE A 28 -5.94 -9.42 3.93
C ILE A 28 -4.93 -8.73 3.02
N GLY A 29 -5.38 -8.20 1.89
CA GLY A 29 -4.48 -7.52 0.97
C GLY A 29 -5.12 -6.39 0.21
N MET A 30 -4.30 -5.72 -0.59
CA MET A 30 -4.70 -4.69 -1.54
C MET A 30 -3.79 -4.73 -2.76
N ALA A 31 -4.35 -4.32 -3.90
CA ALA A 31 -3.59 -4.09 -5.12
C ALA A 31 -3.63 -2.59 -5.44
N CYS A 32 -2.45 -1.99 -5.51
CA CYS A 32 -2.26 -0.56 -5.66
C CYS A 32 -1.71 -0.28 -7.06
N ARG A 33 -2.36 0.59 -7.83
CA ARG A 33 -1.86 1.09 -9.10
C ARG A 33 -0.71 2.07 -8.83
N ILE A 34 0.37 1.92 -9.57
CA ILE A 34 1.49 2.87 -9.59
C ILE A 34 1.32 3.77 -10.83
N PRO A 35 1.03 5.08 -10.69
CA PRO A 35 0.83 5.96 -11.83
C PRO A 35 2.10 6.16 -12.69
N ASN A 36 1.91 6.61 -13.94
CA ASN A 36 3.00 6.87 -14.90
C ASN A 36 3.63 8.28 -14.75
N TYR A 37 3.40 8.97 -13.64
CA TYR A 37 3.84 10.36 -13.48
C TYR A 37 5.19 10.41 -12.76
N SER A 38 6.18 11.07 -13.38
CA SER A 38 7.47 11.35 -12.76
C SER A 38 7.44 12.76 -12.17
N SER A 39 7.38 12.85 -10.84
CA SER A 39 7.70 14.06 -10.10
C SER A 39 9.10 13.89 -9.50
N ASN A 40 9.93 14.94 -9.50
CA ASN A 40 11.24 14.92 -8.82
C ASN A 40 11.12 15.32 -7.34
N ASN A 41 9.90 15.35 -6.79
CA ASN A 41 9.69 15.71 -5.39
C ASN A 41 9.99 14.51 -4.50
N ALA A 42 10.45 14.79 -3.28
CA ALA A 42 10.50 13.80 -2.22
C ALA A 42 9.09 13.47 -1.73
N HIS A 43 8.88 12.20 -1.38
CA HIS A 43 7.62 11.68 -0.84
C HIS A 43 7.87 11.09 0.55
N ILE A 44 6.81 11.00 1.37
CA ILE A 44 6.88 10.43 2.72
C ILE A 44 6.05 9.16 2.77
N CYS A 45 6.69 8.01 2.99
CA CYS A 45 6.00 6.73 3.07
C CYS A 45 5.01 6.73 4.25
N THR A 46 3.74 6.45 3.97
CA THR A 46 2.67 6.45 4.96
C THR A 46 2.89 5.40 6.04
N LEU A 47 3.49 4.26 5.71
CA LEU A 47 3.65 3.13 6.64
C LEU A 47 4.82 3.31 7.62
N CYS A 48 5.98 3.74 7.12
CA CYS A 48 7.21 3.82 7.90
C CYS A 48 7.73 5.24 8.14
N ASN A 49 7.05 6.26 7.60
CA ASN A 49 7.42 7.69 7.63
C ASN A 49 8.79 8.01 6.99
N HIS A 50 9.37 7.08 6.22
CA HIS A 50 10.59 7.34 5.48
C HIS A 50 10.36 8.39 4.40
N VAL A 51 11.21 9.41 4.39
CA VAL A 51 11.30 10.40 3.31
C VAL A 51 12.25 9.84 2.26
N GLY A 52 11.79 9.71 1.02
CA GLY A 52 12.60 9.20 -0.09
C GLY A 52 12.25 9.89 -1.40
N GLU A 53 13.16 9.80 -2.36
CA GLU A 53 12.90 10.28 -3.73
C GLU A 53 11.95 9.34 -4.47
N LYS A 54 11.57 9.70 -5.71
CA LYS A 54 10.59 8.97 -6.53
C LYS A 54 10.88 7.48 -6.76
N ASN A 55 12.15 7.07 -6.69
CA ASN A 55 12.56 5.68 -6.87
C ASN A 55 12.52 4.88 -5.55
N GLU A 56 12.36 5.55 -4.41
CA GLU A 56 12.30 4.93 -3.09
C GLU A 56 10.88 4.95 -2.54
N VAL A 57 10.16 6.05 -2.72
CA VAL A 57 8.78 6.27 -2.25
C VAL A 57 7.96 6.85 -3.40
N ALA A 58 6.79 6.27 -3.65
CA ALA A 58 5.89 6.71 -4.70
C ALA A 58 4.44 6.75 -4.21
N PHE A 59 3.68 7.65 -4.81
CA PHE A 59 2.22 7.65 -4.70
C PHE A 59 1.66 6.41 -5.39
N VAL A 60 0.77 5.72 -4.69
CA VAL A 60 0.00 4.59 -5.23
C VAL A 60 -1.48 4.75 -4.90
N SER A 61 -2.34 4.06 -5.64
CA SER A 61 -3.77 4.06 -5.34
C SER A 61 -4.39 2.67 -5.36
N ALA A 62 -5.04 2.31 -4.25
CA ALA A 62 -5.82 1.07 -4.15
C ALA A 62 -7.25 1.29 -4.64
N ILE A 63 -7.74 0.41 -5.52
CA ILE A 63 -9.14 0.40 -5.95
C ILE A 63 -9.96 -0.38 -4.93
N CYS A 64 -11.00 0.25 -4.39
CA CYS A 64 -11.88 -0.37 -3.40
C CYS A 64 -13.27 -0.56 -4.01
N LYS A 65 -13.81 -1.76 -3.85
CA LYS A 65 -15.22 -2.04 -4.14
C LYS A 65 -16.06 -1.39 -3.04
N THR A 66 -17.10 -0.64 -3.36
CA THR A 66 -17.98 -0.08 -2.32
C THR A 66 -19.02 -1.11 -1.86
N ALA A 67 -19.72 -0.84 -0.75
CA ALA A 67 -20.86 -1.65 -0.30
C ALA A 67 -21.95 -1.77 -1.38
N ASN A 68 -22.10 -0.72 -2.21
CA ASN A 68 -22.98 -0.69 -3.38
C ASN A 68 -22.27 -1.14 -4.66
N SER A 69 -21.28 -2.02 -4.59
CA SER A 69 -20.54 -2.50 -5.77
C SER A 69 -21.42 -3.16 -6.83
N LYS A 70 -22.65 -3.57 -6.50
CA LYS A 70 -23.69 -3.99 -7.45
C LYS A 70 -24.15 -2.86 -8.41
N GLU A 71 -23.99 -1.61 -8.00
CA GLU A 71 -24.31 -0.39 -8.77
C GLU A 71 -23.08 0.17 -9.51
N GLY A 72 -21.93 -0.52 -9.48
CA GLY A 72 -20.74 -0.13 -10.22
C GLY A 72 -19.86 0.96 -9.58
N ASN A 73 -20.22 1.44 -8.39
CA ASN A 73 -19.46 2.50 -7.71
C ASN A 73 -18.13 1.98 -7.15
N TYR A 74 -17.01 2.54 -7.61
CA TYR A 74 -15.66 2.29 -7.11
C TYR A 74 -15.10 3.55 -6.43
N LYS A 75 -14.35 3.35 -5.34
CA LYS A 75 -13.54 4.41 -4.72
C LYS A 75 -12.06 4.07 -4.90
N SER A 76 -11.22 5.10 -4.91
CA SER A 76 -9.76 4.97 -4.96
C SER A 76 -9.17 5.61 -3.71
N ILE A 77 -8.34 4.87 -2.98
CA ILE A 77 -7.61 5.40 -1.81
C ILE A 77 -6.15 5.57 -2.23
N GLY A 78 -5.68 6.83 -2.23
CA GLY A 78 -4.32 7.20 -2.57
C GLY A 78 -3.44 7.43 -1.35
N PHE A 79 -2.18 7.00 -1.41
CA PHE A 79 -1.18 7.22 -0.36
C PHE A 79 0.24 7.01 -0.92
N ASP A 80 1.23 7.60 -0.27
CA ASP A 80 2.64 7.38 -0.59
C ASP A 80 3.17 6.13 0.14
N ILE A 81 3.93 5.28 -0.54
CA ILE A 81 4.51 4.06 0.01
C ILE A 81 5.90 3.79 -0.57
N CYS A 82 6.75 3.12 0.20
CA CYS A 82 8.04 2.65 -0.29
C CYS A 82 7.86 1.63 -1.43
N LEU A 83 8.71 1.72 -2.45
CA LEU A 83 8.76 0.76 -3.57
C LEU A 83 9.53 -0.53 -3.20
N ASP A 84 10.44 -0.45 -2.23
CA ASP A 84 11.13 -1.60 -1.64
C ASP A 84 10.40 -2.00 -0.34
N SER A 85 9.59 -3.07 -0.42
CA SER A 85 8.84 -3.56 0.74
C SER A 85 9.75 -4.13 1.83
N ALA A 86 10.92 -4.71 1.51
CA ALA A 86 11.82 -5.25 2.52
C ALA A 86 12.40 -4.12 3.39
N LYS A 87 12.92 -3.05 2.76
CA LYS A 87 13.39 -1.86 3.49
C LYS A 87 12.27 -1.15 4.25
N CYS A 88 11.05 -1.15 3.69
CA CYS A 88 9.90 -0.59 4.39
C CYS A 88 9.59 -1.36 5.67
N ASN A 89 9.58 -2.69 5.60
CA ASN A 89 9.32 -3.57 6.74
C ASN A 89 10.32 -3.37 7.88
N GLU A 90 11.59 -3.17 7.57
CA GLU A 90 12.64 -2.87 8.56
C GLU A 90 12.38 -1.57 9.32
N ARG A 91 11.77 -0.57 8.67
CA ARG A 91 11.53 0.77 9.24
C ARG A 91 10.16 0.91 9.91
N ILE A 92 9.22 -0.02 9.70
CA ILE A 92 7.90 0.04 10.34
C ILE A 92 8.06 -0.10 11.85
N VAL A 93 7.50 0.84 12.62
CA VAL A 93 7.48 0.79 14.10
C VAL A 93 6.10 0.45 14.66
N SER A 94 5.03 0.73 13.92
CA SER A 94 3.64 0.40 14.27
C SER A 94 2.86 -0.03 13.03
N VAL A 95 1.96 -1.00 13.19
CA VAL A 95 1.10 -1.52 12.12
C VAL A 95 -0.20 -0.73 11.95
N GLU A 96 -0.53 0.20 12.85
CA GLU A 96 -1.83 0.89 12.87
C GLU A 96 -2.21 1.51 11.53
N LYS A 97 -1.28 2.21 10.88
CA LYS A 97 -1.52 2.83 9.56
C LYS A 97 -1.74 1.79 8.47
N LEU A 98 -0.99 0.68 8.48
CA LEU A 98 -1.16 -0.43 7.55
C LEU A 98 -2.54 -1.07 7.72
N GLU A 99 -2.90 -1.41 8.96
CA GLU A 99 -4.19 -2.03 9.27
C GLU A 99 -5.35 -1.13 8.92
N LYS A 100 -5.26 0.17 9.21
CA LYS A 100 -6.28 1.16 8.86
C LYS A 100 -6.50 1.20 7.34
N ILE A 101 -5.44 1.34 6.55
CA ILE A 101 -5.55 1.39 5.08
C ILE A 101 -6.15 0.07 4.55
N LEU A 102 -5.71 -1.07 5.05
CA LEU A 102 -6.25 -2.37 4.63
C LEU A 102 -7.73 -2.53 4.96
N LYS A 103 -8.16 -2.08 6.15
CA LYS A 103 -9.58 -2.05 6.54
C LYS A 103 -10.39 -1.12 5.64
N ASP A 104 -9.89 0.08 5.37
CA ASP A 104 -10.54 1.07 4.51
C ASP A 104 -10.72 0.57 3.07
N VAL A 105 -9.70 -0.10 2.52
CA VAL A 105 -9.71 -0.68 1.17
C VAL A 105 -10.66 -1.87 1.06
N ASN A 106 -10.73 -2.70 2.11
CA ASN A 106 -11.57 -3.91 2.12
C ASN A 106 -12.96 -3.68 2.73
N ASN A 107 -13.29 -2.44 3.16
CA ASN A 107 -14.49 -2.06 3.92
C ASN A 107 -14.76 -2.96 5.13
N ILE A 108 -13.70 -3.24 5.88
CA ILE A 108 -13.77 -3.98 7.14
C ILE A 108 -14.02 -2.95 8.24
N LYS A 109 -15.04 -3.20 9.08
CA LYS A 109 -15.37 -2.35 10.23
C LYS A 109 -14.40 -2.56 11.39
#